data_AF-A0A261RQZ1-F1
#
_entry.id   AF-A0A261RQZ1-F1
#
_cell.length_a   1.000
_cell.length_b   1.000
_cell.length_c   1.000
_cell.angle_alpha   90.00
_cell.angle_beta   90.00
_cell.angle_gamma   90.00
#
_symmetry.space_group_name_H-M   'P 1'
#
loop_
_entity.id
_entity.type
_entity.pdbx_description
1 polymer ?
#
loop_
_entity_poly.entity_id
_entity_poly.type
_entity_poly.pdbx_seq_one_letter_code
_entity_poly.pdbx_strand_id
1 'polypeptide(L)'
;MTWRHRWELGDPAKVYERIEAGKRNKERRELKADPFGAIWRKGVMVMDRDDSERIEELLMTWYEWARAYRPALGAPKVSPYGRGADSSDVYADGDEIDSRLRAADAEAVDACLNELTWQARAAVGLSMAEKASDARVLRNPSMTLEEAHQHYQQAKLDLVPLLRRRGMLQMAA
;
A
#
# COMPACT_ATOMS: atom_id res chain seq x y z
N MET A 1 -63.46 -21.33 15.65
CA MET A 1 -62.40 -21.44 14.62
C MET A 1 -62.35 -20.15 13.84
N THR A 2 -61.26 -19.37 13.90
CA THR A 2 -60.77 -18.58 12.76
C THR A 2 -59.33 -18.11 13.04
N TRP A 3 -58.39 -18.98 12.67
CA TRP A 3 -56.99 -18.65 12.48
C TRP A 3 -56.85 -17.80 11.21
N ARG A 4 -56.91 -16.47 11.31
CA ARG A 4 -56.46 -15.58 10.22
C ARG A 4 -55.96 -14.30 10.87
N HIS A 5 -54.64 -14.11 10.87
CA HIS A 5 -53.90 -12.83 10.84
C HIS A 5 -52.48 -13.05 11.38
N ARG A 6 -51.71 -13.89 10.68
CA ARG A 6 -50.29 -14.13 10.91
C ARG A 6 -49.55 -14.13 9.57
N TRP A 7 -49.77 -13.11 8.73
CA TRP A 7 -49.03 -12.93 7.48
C TRP A 7 -48.94 -11.44 7.11
N GLU A 8 -48.49 -10.62 8.06
CA GLU A 8 -47.84 -9.32 7.77
C GLU A 8 -46.32 -9.51 7.53
N LEU A 9 -45.91 -10.69 7.03
CA LEU A 9 -44.60 -10.81 6.40
C LEU A 9 -44.73 -10.10 5.05
N GLY A 10 -44.19 -8.88 5.01
CA GLY A 10 -44.13 -8.04 3.83
C GLY A 10 -43.82 -8.86 2.59
N ASP A 11 -44.66 -8.66 1.57
CA ASP A 11 -44.59 -9.21 0.22
C ASP A 11 -43.21 -9.82 -0.09
N PRO A 12 -43.09 -11.17 -0.17
CA PRO A 12 -41.81 -11.83 -0.36
C PRO A 12 -41.07 -11.31 -1.60
N ALA A 13 -41.79 -10.86 -2.64
CA ALA A 13 -41.19 -10.24 -3.82
C ALA A 13 -40.40 -8.96 -3.47
N LYS A 14 -40.92 -8.12 -2.56
CA LYS A 14 -40.23 -6.90 -2.10
C LYS A 14 -39.01 -7.22 -1.23
N VAL A 15 -39.03 -8.33 -0.49
CA VAL A 15 -37.88 -8.80 0.27
C VAL A 15 -36.79 -9.29 -0.69
N TYR A 16 -37.16 -10.07 -1.71
CA TYR A 16 -36.24 -10.50 -2.77
C TYR A 16 -35.66 -9.33 -3.55
N GLU A 17 -36.47 -8.35 -3.95
CA GLU A 17 -35.97 -7.14 -4.64
C GLU A 17 -35.01 -6.33 -3.78
N ARG A 18 -35.25 -6.24 -2.46
CA ARG A 18 -34.36 -5.53 -1.52
C ARG A 18 -33.05 -6.28 -1.30
N ILE A 19 -33.10 -7.62 -1.26
CA ILE A 19 -31.90 -8.48 -1.19
C ILE A 19 -31.09 -8.38 -2.49
N GLU A 20 -31.74 -8.45 -3.65
CA GLU A 20 -31.12 -8.32 -4.97
C GLU A 20 -30.59 -6.90 -5.24
N ALA A 21 -31.29 -5.86 -4.78
CA ALA A 21 -30.78 -4.48 -4.79
C ALA A 21 -29.58 -4.31 -3.85
N GLY A 22 -29.62 -4.95 -2.68
CA GLY A 22 -28.49 -4.99 -1.74
C GLY A 22 -27.26 -5.69 -2.33
N LYS A 23 -27.45 -6.82 -3.01
CA LYS A 23 -26.39 -7.55 -3.74
C LYS A 23 -25.81 -6.72 -4.88
N ARG A 24 -26.63 -6.14 -5.76
CA ARG A 24 -26.17 -5.27 -6.86
C ARG A 24 -25.44 -4.02 -6.37
N ASN A 25 -25.86 -3.45 -5.24
CA ASN A 25 -25.19 -2.30 -4.64
C ASN A 25 -23.89 -2.69 -3.92
N LYS A 26 -23.81 -3.92 -3.41
CA LYS A 26 -22.58 -4.54 -2.89
C LYS A 26 -21.59 -4.83 -4.04
N GLU A 27 -22.05 -5.42 -5.14
CA GLU A 27 -21.26 -5.64 -6.37
C GLU A 27 -20.77 -4.34 -7.02
N ARG A 28 -21.53 -3.24 -6.95
CA ARG A 28 -21.05 -1.90 -7.36
C ARG A 28 -20.00 -1.30 -6.43
N ARG A 29 -19.95 -1.75 -5.16
CA ARG A 29 -19.02 -1.27 -4.13
C ARG A 29 -17.76 -2.13 -4.04
N GLU A 30 -17.85 -3.40 -4.41
CA GLU A 30 -16.71 -4.29 -4.55
C GLU A 30 -15.80 -3.76 -5.65
N LEU A 31 -14.55 -3.50 -5.29
CA LEU A 31 -13.49 -3.13 -6.21
C LEU A 31 -13.37 -4.29 -7.21
N LYS A 32 -13.89 -4.13 -8.42
CA LYS A 32 -13.55 -5.01 -9.53
C LYS A 32 -12.08 -4.75 -9.83
N ALA A 33 -11.21 -5.56 -9.22
CA ALA A 33 -9.86 -5.73 -9.72
C ALA A 33 -10.01 -6.20 -11.17
N ASP A 34 -9.72 -5.29 -12.10
CA ASP A 34 -9.60 -5.66 -13.49
C ASP A 34 -8.51 -6.75 -13.60
N PRO A 35 -8.64 -7.81 -14.41
CA PRO A 35 -7.53 -8.73 -14.73
C PRO A 35 -6.22 -8.02 -15.13
N PHE A 36 -6.28 -6.73 -15.47
CA PHE A 36 -5.13 -5.89 -15.80
C PHE A 36 -4.61 -4.98 -14.66
N GLY A 37 -5.09 -5.12 -13.41
CA GLY A 37 -4.52 -4.44 -12.24
C GLY A 37 -4.97 -2.99 -12.00
N ALA A 38 -5.82 -2.44 -12.85
CA ALA A 38 -6.44 -1.13 -12.66
C ALA A 38 -7.52 -1.18 -11.56
N ILE A 39 -7.51 -0.19 -10.66
CA ILE A 39 -8.50 -0.07 -9.60
C ILE A 39 -9.50 1.04 -9.90
N TRP A 40 -10.77 0.68 -10.01
CA TRP A 40 -11.89 1.58 -10.27
C TRP A 40 -12.67 1.88 -8.99
N ARG A 41 -12.90 3.15 -8.67
CA ARG A 41 -13.77 3.58 -7.55
C ARG A 41 -14.89 4.45 -8.08
N LYS A 42 -16.14 4.02 -7.87
CA LYS A 42 -17.35 4.75 -8.32
C LYS A 42 -17.33 5.15 -9.83
N GLY A 43 -16.66 4.37 -10.67
CA GLY A 43 -16.54 4.64 -12.12
C GLY A 43 -15.38 5.55 -12.52
N VAL A 44 -14.55 5.99 -11.57
CA VAL A 44 -13.29 6.72 -11.84
C VAL A 44 -12.12 5.77 -11.69
N MET A 45 -11.20 5.76 -12.66
CA MET A 45 -9.93 5.04 -12.55
C MET A 45 -9.09 5.74 -11.47
N VAL A 46 -8.83 5.06 -10.36
CA VAL A 46 -8.08 5.61 -9.23
C VAL A 46 -6.60 5.30 -9.35
N MET A 47 -6.28 4.13 -9.88
CA MET A 47 -4.92 3.64 -10.07
C MET A 47 -4.90 2.80 -11.34
N ASP A 48 -3.99 3.12 -12.26
CA ASP A 48 -3.72 2.27 -13.40
C ASP A 48 -2.68 1.19 -13.03
N ARG A 49 -2.37 0.32 -13.99
CA ARG A 49 -1.42 -0.77 -13.79
C ARG A 49 0.00 -0.26 -13.58
N ASP A 50 0.40 0.72 -14.39
CA ASP A 50 1.76 1.24 -14.41
C ASP A 50 2.06 1.98 -13.10
N ASP A 51 1.10 2.75 -12.58
CA ASP A 51 1.09 3.35 -11.25
C ASP A 51 1.20 2.27 -10.17
N SER A 52 0.45 1.17 -10.29
CA SER A 52 0.53 0.07 -9.33
C SER A 52 1.90 -0.59 -9.32
N GLU A 53 2.49 -0.87 -10.49
CA GLU A 53 3.82 -1.45 -10.63
C GLU A 53 4.88 -0.48 -10.08
N ARG A 54 4.77 0.81 -10.42
CA ARG A 54 5.66 1.87 -9.93
C ARG A 54 5.60 2.02 -8.41
N ILE A 55 4.40 1.95 -7.82
CA ILE A 55 4.25 1.96 -6.36
C ILE A 55 4.95 0.75 -5.74
N GLU A 56 4.86 -0.43 -6.35
CA GLU A 56 5.55 -1.62 -5.82
C GLU A 56 7.07 -1.49 -5.89
N GLU A 57 7.62 -0.91 -6.95
CA GLU A 57 9.06 -0.61 -7.06
C GLU A 57 9.52 0.35 -5.94
N LEU A 58 8.74 1.42 -5.71
CA LEU A 58 9.03 2.40 -4.65
C LEU A 58 8.94 1.76 -3.26
N LEU A 59 7.95 0.91 -3.03
CA LEU A 59 7.80 0.17 -1.77
C LEU A 59 8.94 -0.83 -1.54
N MET A 60 9.42 -1.49 -2.60
CA MET A 60 10.59 -2.37 -2.48
C MET A 60 11.86 -1.58 -2.15
N THR A 61 12.08 -0.46 -2.85
CA THR A 61 13.20 0.46 -2.58
C THR A 61 13.18 0.95 -1.14
N TRP A 62 12.01 1.36 -0.65
CA TRP A 62 11.80 1.71 0.76
C TRP A 62 12.09 0.55 1.70
N TYR A 63 11.60 -0.65 1.39
CA TYR A 63 11.78 -1.82 2.26
C TYR A 63 13.25 -2.22 2.42
N GLU A 64 14.02 -2.22 1.34
CA GLU A 64 15.45 -2.47 1.36
C GLU A 64 16.21 -1.42 2.18
N TRP A 65 15.90 -0.14 1.95
CA TRP A 65 16.47 0.98 2.71
C TRP A 65 16.11 0.91 4.20
N ALA A 66 14.85 0.65 4.54
CA ALA A 66 14.35 0.57 5.91
C ALA A 66 14.96 -0.63 6.66
N ARG A 67 15.18 -1.75 5.98
CA ARG A 67 15.85 -2.93 6.53
C ARG A 67 17.35 -2.68 6.75
N ALA A 68 17.98 -1.88 5.89
CA ALA A 68 19.38 -1.46 6.05
C ALA A 68 19.56 -0.36 7.11
N TYR A 69 18.50 0.37 7.44
CA TYR A 69 18.53 1.48 8.39
C TYR A 69 18.99 1.02 9.77
N ARG A 70 20.08 1.61 10.25
CA ARG A 70 20.59 1.43 11.61
C ARG A 70 20.55 2.77 12.35
N PRO A 71 19.76 2.91 13.42
CA PRO A 71 19.70 4.15 14.18
C PRO A 71 21.08 4.45 14.79
N ALA A 72 21.46 5.73 14.79
CA ALA A 72 22.71 6.16 15.40
C ALA A 72 22.57 6.16 16.93
N LEU A 73 22.86 5.03 17.57
CA LEU A 73 22.76 4.84 19.03
C LEU A 73 23.91 5.53 19.82
N GLY A 74 24.43 6.65 19.32
CA GLY A 74 25.48 7.44 19.99
C GLY A 74 26.93 6.99 19.74
N ALA A 75 27.16 5.85 19.09
CA ALA A 75 28.49 5.47 18.64
C ALA A 75 28.83 6.17 17.30
N PRO A 76 29.99 6.83 17.16
CA PRO A 76 30.39 7.44 15.90
C PRO A 76 30.56 6.35 14.83
N LYS A 77 29.92 6.55 13.66
CA LYS A 77 30.00 5.63 12.50
C LYS A 77 31.38 5.58 11.87
N VAL A 78 32.17 6.64 12.09
CA VAL A 78 33.51 6.82 11.50
C VAL A 78 34.55 6.64 12.60
N SER A 79 35.66 5.99 12.25
CA SER A 79 36.81 5.91 13.16
C SER A 79 37.25 7.33 13.56
N PRO A 80 37.86 7.51 14.75
CA PRO A 80 38.41 8.80 15.14
C PRO A 80 39.38 9.39 14.10
N TYR A 81 40.04 8.54 13.31
CA TYR A 81 41.01 8.90 12.27
C TYR A 81 40.36 9.34 10.94
N GLY A 82 39.11 8.97 10.67
CA GLY A 82 38.37 9.39 9.48
C GLY A 82 37.49 10.63 9.70
N ARG A 83 37.54 11.21 10.90
CA ARG A 83 36.70 12.36 11.28
C ARG A 83 37.17 13.60 10.52
N GLY A 84 36.37 14.11 9.57
CA GLY A 84 36.73 15.22 8.70
C GLY A 84 37.18 14.81 7.29
N ALA A 85 37.14 13.51 6.96
CA ALA A 85 37.18 13.07 5.57
C ALA A 85 35.85 13.46 4.91
N ASP A 86 35.89 14.49 4.07
CA ASP A 86 34.78 14.91 3.23
C ASP A 86 34.97 14.28 1.85
N SER A 87 34.09 13.36 1.47
CA SER A 87 34.00 12.91 0.07
C SER A 87 33.32 14.03 -0.70
N SER A 88 34.08 15.06 -1.08
CA SER A 88 33.55 16.19 -1.83
C SER A 88 32.74 15.67 -3.03
N ASP A 89 31.56 16.25 -3.28
CA ASP A 89 30.63 15.89 -4.37
C ASP A 89 31.26 15.78 -5.76
N VAL A 90 32.47 16.32 -5.96
CA VAL A 90 33.24 16.29 -7.21
C VAL A 90 33.69 14.88 -7.61
N TYR A 91 33.75 13.93 -6.67
CA TYR A 91 34.21 12.55 -6.91
C TYR A 91 33.13 11.47 -6.75
N ALA A 92 31.86 11.85 -6.60
CA ALA A 92 30.78 10.88 -6.55
C ALA A 92 30.68 10.15 -7.89
N ASP A 93 30.86 8.83 -7.87
CA ASP A 93 30.62 8.00 -9.05
C ASP A 93 29.11 7.83 -9.27
N GLY A 94 28.74 7.27 -10.43
CA GLY A 94 27.33 7.07 -10.78
C GLY A 94 26.59 6.21 -9.75
N ASP A 95 27.26 5.22 -9.16
CA ASP A 95 26.67 4.31 -8.18
C ASP A 95 26.37 5.02 -6.85
N GLU A 96 27.25 5.95 -6.42
CA GLU A 96 27.04 6.78 -5.25
C GLU A 96 25.86 7.74 -5.44
N ILE A 97 25.77 8.38 -6.61
CA ILE A 97 24.64 9.27 -6.95
C ILE A 97 23.33 8.48 -6.95
N ASP A 98 23.29 7.32 -7.62
CA ASP A 98 22.11 6.46 -7.66
C ASP A 98 21.70 5.99 -6.26
N SER A 99 22.67 5.65 -5.41
CA SER A 99 22.41 5.24 -4.02
C SER A 99 21.80 6.38 -3.20
N ARG A 100 22.27 7.62 -3.39
CA ARG A 100 21.70 8.81 -2.74
C ARG A 100 20.29 9.10 -3.23
N LEU A 101 20.02 8.97 -4.53
CA LEU A 101 18.68 9.13 -5.10
C LEU A 101 17.70 8.07 -4.56
N ARG A 102 18.10 6.80 -4.53
CA ARG A 102 17.28 5.73 -3.93
C ARG A 102 16.98 5.98 -2.45
N ALA A 103 17.95 6.51 -1.69
CA ALA A 103 17.74 6.87 -0.30
C ALA A 103 16.75 8.03 -0.15
N ALA A 104 16.84 9.06 -0.99
CA ALA A 104 15.90 10.17 -0.99
C ALA A 104 14.47 9.73 -1.36
N ASP A 105 14.33 8.84 -2.35
CA ASP A 105 13.04 8.25 -2.72
C ASP A 105 12.46 7.43 -1.56
N ALA A 106 13.28 6.59 -0.92
CA ALA A 106 12.87 5.78 0.23
C ALA A 106 12.41 6.65 1.42
N GLU A 107 13.10 7.74 1.72
CA GLU A 107 12.71 8.68 2.78
C GLU A 107 11.36 9.35 2.49
N ALA A 108 11.12 9.76 1.25
CA ALA A 108 9.85 10.35 0.86
C ALA A 108 8.71 9.33 0.87
N VAL A 109 8.97 8.06 0.51
CA VAL A 109 8.00 6.96 0.67
C VAL A 109 7.72 6.68 2.15
N ASP A 110 8.73 6.68 3.03
CA ASP A 110 8.53 6.49 4.46
C ASP A 110 7.62 7.56 5.06
N ALA A 111 7.83 8.83 4.65
CA ALA A 111 6.94 9.92 5.04
C ALA A 111 5.48 9.68 4.64
N CYS A 112 5.23 9.17 3.43
CA CYS A 112 3.88 8.79 2.99
C CYS A 112 3.31 7.61 3.78
N LEU A 113 4.13 6.61 4.11
CA LEU A 113 3.72 5.44 4.91
C LEU A 113 3.38 5.82 6.36
N ASN A 114 4.02 6.86 6.90
CA ASN A 114 3.71 7.40 8.23
C ASN A 114 2.32 8.06 8.29
N GLU A 115 1.73 8.45 7.15
CA GLU A 115 0.37 9.00 7.07
C GLU A 115 -0.72 7.90 7.00
N LEU A 116 -0.33 6.64 6.73
CA LEU A 116 -1.26 5.52 6.66
C LEU A 116 -1.70 5.03 8.05
N THR A 117 -2.81 4.28 8.08
CA THR A 117 -3.19 3.54 9.28
C THR A 117 -2.13 2.49 9.63
N TRP A 118 -2.00 2.16 10.93
CA TRP A 118 -1.01 1.19 11.37
C TRP A 118 -1.23 -0.20 10.74
N GLN A 119 -2.49 -0.59 10.46
CA GLN A 119 -2.83 -1.84 9.79
C GLN A 119 -2.35 -1.84 8.33
N ALA A 120 -2.58 -0.74 7.61
CA ALA A 120 -2.14 -0.58 6.23
C ALA A 120 -0.60 -0.61 6.15
N ARG A 121 0.09 0.08 7.06
CA ARG A 121 1.56 0.05 7.15
C ARG A 121 2.10 -1.34 7.46
N ALA A 122 1.48 -2.06 8.41
CA ALA A 122 1.87 -3.43 8.74
C ALA A 122 1.68 -4.38 7.55
N ALA A 123 0.57 -4.25 6.81
CA ALA A 123 0.29 -5.05 5.62
C ALA A 123 1.32 -4.80 4.49
N VAL A 124 1.72 -3.54 4.27
CA VAL A 124 2.79 -3.20 3.32
C VAL A 124 4.11 -3.85 3.73
N GLY A 125 4.52 -3.73 4.99
CA GLY A 125 5.77 -4.33 5.47
C GLY A 125 5.80 -5.85 5.31
N LEU A 126 4.69 -6.54 5.58
CA LEU A 126 4.56 -7.98 5.38
C LEU A 126 4.62 -8.38 3.90
N SER A 127 3.91 -7.65 3.04
CA SER A 127 3.91 -7.93 1.60
C SER A 127 5.29 -7.74 0.98
N MET A 128 6.02 -6.68 1.37
CA MET A 128 7.39 -6.45 0.88
C MET A 128 8.35 -7.50 1.42
N ALA A 129 8.22 -7.90 2.68
CA ALA A 129 9.05 -8.94 3.26
C ALA A 129 8.82 -10.33 2.62
N GLU A 130 7.58 -10.66 2.26
CA GLU A 130 7.25 -11.87 1.50
C GLU A 130 7.90 -11.85 0.11
N LYS A 131 7.78 -10.73 -0.61
CA LYS A 131 8.41 -10.54 -1.93
C LYS A 131 9.94 -10.60 -1.87
N ALA A 132 10.55 -10.01 -0.85
CA ALA A 132 12.01 -9.98 -0.69
C ALA A 132 12.62 -11.32 -0.26
N SER A 133 11.85 -12.17 0.42
CA SER A 133 12.34 -13.44 0.98
C SER A 133 11.98 -14.65 0.12
N ASP A 134 11.24 -14.46 -0.98
CA ASP A 134 10.60 -15.52 -1.79
C ASP A 134 9.85 -16.57 -0.93
N ALA A 135 9.39 -16.16 0.25
CA ALA A 135 8.89 -17.04 1.30
C ALA A 135 7.50 -16.58 1.74
N ARG A 136 6.48 -17.40 1.43
CA ARG A 136 5.06 -17.15 1.75
C ARG A 136 4.68 -17.37 3.23
N VAL A 137 5.63 -17.18 4.15
CA VAL A 137 5.53 -17.65 5.54
C VAL A 137 5.19 -16.52 6.51
N LEU A 138 5.39 -15.27 6.12
CA LEU A 138 5.19 -14.13 7.01
C LEU A 138 3.70 -13.85 7.20
N ARG A 139 3.26 -13.87 8.46
CA ARG A 139 1.86 -13.65 8.84
C ARG A 139 1.78 -12.76 10.08
N ASN A 140 0.78 -11.89 10.09
CA ASN A 140 0.40 -11.17 11.30
C ASN A 140 -0.54 -12.06 12.13
N PRO A 141 -0.22 -12.39 13.39
CA PRO A 141 -1.14 -13.16 14.24
C PRO A 141 -2.45 -12.42 14.54
N SER A 142 -2.48 -11.09 14.42
CA SER A 142 -3.66 -10.27 14.67
C SER A 142 -4.57 -10.05 13.45
N MET A 143 -4.18 -10.55 12.27
CA MET A 143 -4.94 -10.32 11.02
C MET A 143 -4.96 -11.60 10.17
N THR A 144 -6.11 -11.90 9.56
CA THR A 144 -6.19 -12.98 8.58
C THR A 144 -5.48 -12.61 7.28
N LEU A 145 -5.19 -13.61 6.43
CA LEU A 145 -4.55 -13.39 5.12
C LEU A 145 -5.42 -12.48 4.23
N GLU A 146 -6.74 -12.69 4.24
CA GLU A 146 -7.68 -11.89 3.45
C GLU A 146 -7.71 -10.44 3.92
N GLU A 147 -7.75 -10.20 5.23
CA GLU A 147 -7.68 -8.85 5.80
C GLU A 147 -6.35 -8.18 5.47
N ALA A 148 -5.22 -8.89 5.61
CA ALA A 148 -3.91 -8.35 5.24
C ALA A 148 -3.85 -7.93 3.77
N HIS A 149 -4.41 -8.75 2.86
CA HIS A 149 -4.50 -8.39 1.45
C HIS A 149 -5.40 -7.17 1.21
N GLN A 150 -6.57 -7.11 1.86
CA GLN A 150 -7.46 -5.95 1.77
C GLN A 150 -6.79 -4.66 2.27
N HIS A 151 -6.09 -4.74 3.39
CA HIS A 151 -5.34 -3.61 3.93
C HIS A 151 -4.18 -3.18 3.03
N TYR A 152 -3.51 -4.12 2.36
CA TYR A 152 -2.49 -3.82 1.36
C TYR A 152 -3.06 -3.10 0.13
N GLN A 153 -4.20 -3.57 -0.40
CA GLN A 153 -4.87 -2.91 -1.53
C GLN A 153 -5.35 -1.50 -1.13
N GLN A 154 -5.88 -1.34 0.07
CA GLN A 154 -6.26 -0.04 0.60
C GLN A 154 -5.04 0.88 0.76
N ALA A 155 -3.91 0.36 1.24
CA ALA A 155 -2.67 1.12 1.36
C ALA A 155 -2.21 1.68 0.02
N LYS A 156 -2.24 0.88 -1.06
CA LYS A 156 -1.91 1.38 -2.41
C LYS A 156 -2.81 2.54 -2.83
N LEU A 157 -4.12 2.42 -2.61
CA LEU A 157 -5.07 3.47 -2.94
C LEU A 157 -4.84 4.76 -2.17
N ASP A 158 -4.47 4.65 -0.90
CA ASP A 158 -4.18 5.80 -0.04
C ASP A 158 -2.83 6.44 -0.38
N LEU A 159 -1.87 5.65 -0.88
CA LEU A 159 -0.54 6.13 -1.31
C LEU A 159 -0.57 6.89 -2.63
N VAL A 160 -1.43 6.52 -3.59
CA VAL A 160 -1.54 7.20 -4.90
C VAL A 160 -1.60 8.73 -4.78
N PRO A 161 -2.55 9.34 -4.03
CA PRO A 161 -2.61 10.79 -3.92
C PRO A 161 -1.41 11.41 -3.21
N LEU A 162 -0.78 10.71 -2.26
CA LEU A 162 0.40 11.19 -1.53
C LEU A 162 1.63 11.22 -2.42
N LEU A 163 1.85 10.16 -3.20
CA LEU A 163 2.98 10.04 -4.12
C LEU A 163 2.86 10.98 -5.32
N ARG A 164 1.65 11.19 -5.84
CA ARG A 164 1.39 12.21 -6.89
C ARG A 164 1.73 13.62 -6.42
N ARG A 165 1.38 13.98 -5.17
CA ARG A 165 1.73 15.30 -4.58
C ARG A 165 3.24 15.51 -4.48
N ARG A 166 4.01 14.43 -4.35
CA ARG A 166 5.48 14.46 -4.28
C ARG A 166 6.16 14.30 -5.65
N GLY A 167 5.38 14.21 -6.75
CA GLY A 167 5.92 14.06 -8.11
C GLY A 167 6.51 12.68 -8.42
N MET A 168 6.26 11.68 -7.57
CA MET A 168 6.81 10.31 -7.73
C MET A 168 5.97 9.44 -8.67
N LEU A 169 4.72 9.84 -8.91
CA LEU A 169 3.80 9.24 -9.86
C LEU A 169 3.32 10.31 -10.84
N GLN A 170 3.02 9.91 -12.07
CA GLN A 170 2.42 10.80 -13.04
C GLN A 170 1.01 11.20 -12.58
N MET A 171 0.62 12.44 -12.86
CA MET A 171 -0.78 12.83 -12.68
C MET A 171 -1.60 12.16 -13.77
N ALA A 172 -2.65 11.42 -13.38
CA ALA A 172 -3.65 10.98 -14.34
C ALA A 172 -4.20 12.23 -15.06
N ALA A 173 -4.00 12.29 -16.37
CA ALA A 173 -4.42 13.39 -17.24
C ALA A 173 -5.95 13.48 -17.36
#